data_AF-A0A973EKZ2-F1
#
_entry.id   AF-A0A973EKZ2-F1
#
_cell.length_a   1.000
_cell.length_b   1.000
_cell.length_c   1.000
_cell.angle_alpha   90.00
_cell.angle_beta   90.00
_cell.angle_gamma   90.00
#
_symmetry.space_group_name_H-M   'P 1'
#
loop_
_entity.id
_entity.type
_entity.pdbx_description
1 polymer ?
#
loop_
_entity_poly.entity_id
_entity_poly.type
_entity_poly.pdbx_seq_one_letter_code
_entity_poly.pdbx_strand_id
1 'polypeptide(L)'
;MGEIKTRRSEFFKKVNSIIDWRWLERELDKVYKKGESVDGRPSYPSIVLFKMLLIEMWYDMSDVACEDFVKDSVSARIFLDLELNQPIPDHSTISRFRSELVRKKAYDRLLRKINKQLEHHGAKVKKGKTIVDASVTISPYAPKGKTTYEIAEDRNEDDR
;
A
#
# COMPACT_ATOMS: atom_id res chain seq x y z
N MET A 1 -1.98 -9.75 27.66
CA MET A 1 -2.95 -9.38 26.61
C MET A 1 -2.74 -10.35 25.45
N GLY A 2 -3.66 -11.29 25.20
CA GLY A 2 -3.50 -12.26 24.13
C GLY A 2 -3.66 -11.57 22.78
N GLU A 3 -2.65 -11.63 21.91
CA GLU A 3 -2.81 -11.19 20.52
C GLU A 3 -3.88 -12.06 19.86
N ILE A 4 -5.00 -11.46 19.46
CA ILE A 4 -5.99 -12.12 18.61
C ILE A 4 -5.32 -12.31 17.24
N LYS A 5 -4.79 -13.52 16.99
CA LYS A 5 -4.18 -13.90 15.73
C LYS A 5 -5.26 -14.08 14.67
N THR A 6 -5.48 -13.03 13.89
CA THR A 6 -6.37 -13.06 12.73
C THR A 6 -5.55 -13.32 11.46
N ARG A 7 -6.16 -13.89 10.41
CA ARG A 7 -5.48 -14.07 9.11
C ARG A 7 -4.90 -12.76 8.58
N ARG A 8 -5.62 -11.64 8.81
CA ARG A 8 -5.20 -10.29 8.46
C ARG A 8 -3.98 -9.81 9.24
N SER A 9 -3.95 -10.01 10.56
CA SER A 9 -2.78 -9.62 11.36
C SER A 9 -1.53 -10.39 10.95
N GLU A 10 -1.66 -11.68 10.64
CA GLU A 10 -0.56 -12.50 10.13
C GLU A 10 -0.12 -12.06 8.74
N PHE A 11 -1.07 -11.71 7.85
CA PHE A 11 -0.78 -11.11 6.55
C PHE A 11 0.08 -9.85 6.70
N PHE A 12 -0.37 -8.88 7.50
CA PHE A 12 0.37 -7.64 7.70
C PHE A 12 1.74 -7.86 8.34
N LYS A 13 1.85 -8.73 9.35
CA LYS A 13 3.14 -9.08 9.98
C LYS A 13 4.14 -9.62 8.96
N LYS A 14 3.68 -10.55 8.10
CA LYS A 14 4.52 -11.18 7.07
C LYS A 14 4.96 -10.21 5.99
N VAL A 15 4.06 -9.33 5.53
CA VAL A 15 4.43 -8.27 4.58
C VAL A 15 5.42 -7.30 5.23
N ASN A 16 5.18 -6.93 6.49
CA ASN A 16 6.03 -6.01 7.23
C ASN A 16 7.46 -6.56 7.42
N SER A 17 7.64 -7.88 7.50
CA SER A 17 8.96 -8.51 7.61
C SER A 17 9.69 -8.71 6.28
N ILE A 18 8.99 -8.64 5.14
CA ILE A 18 9.58 -8.84 3.80
C ILE A 18 10.02 -7.52 3.18
N ILE A 19 9.23 -6.46 3.39
CA ILE A 19 9.47 -5.16 2.75
C ILE A 19 10.48 -4.34 3.56
N ASP A 20 11.49 -3.81 2.88
CA ASP A 20 12.38 -2.77 3.41
C ASP A 20 11.68 -1.41 3.41
N TRP A 21 11.01 -1.12 4.53
CA TRP A 21 10.31 0.15 4.75
C TRP A 21 11.23 1.35 4.87
N ARG A 22 12.46 1.17 5.37
CA ARG A 22 13.44 2.27 5.51
C ARG A 22 13.91 2.74 4.13
N TRP A 23 14.15 1.80 3.23
CA TRP A 23 14.45 2.13 1.83
C TRP A 23 13.25 2.84 1.16
N LEU A 24 12.03 2.36 1.39
CA LEU A 24 10.82 2.97 0.82
C LEU A 24 10.62 4.40 1.31
N GLU A 25 10.75 4.62 2.62
CA GLU A 25 10.66 5.96 3.23
C GLU A 25 11.67 6.94 2.62
N ARG A 26 12.93 6.53 2.49
CA ARG A 26 13.97 7.34 1.83
C ARG A 26 13.65 7.68 0.38
N GLU A 27 13.00 6.79 -0.36
CA GLU A 27 12.61 7.06 -1.74
C GLU A 27 11.37 7.95 -1.81
N LEU A 28 10.44 7.80 -0.86
CA LEU A 28 9.27 8.65 -0.73
C LEU A 28 9.66 10.08 -0.36
N ASP A 29 10.61 10.27 0.56
CA ASP A 29 11.08 11.61 0.97
C ASP A 29 11.73 12.42 -0.15
N LYS A 30 12.25 11.75 -1.19
CA LYS A 30 12.76 12.42 -2.41
C LYS A 30 11.64 12.95 -3.29
N VAL A 31 10.46 12.35 -3.21
CA VAL A 31 9.32 12.59 -4.10
C VAL A 31 8.27 13.44 -3.40
N TYR A 32 8.08 13.28 -2.09
CA TYR A 32 7.04 13.91 -1.30
C TYR A 32 7.66 14.40 0.00
N LYS A 33 8.04 15.68 0.05
CA LYS A 33 8.68 16.25 1.24
C LYS A 33 7.62 16.60 2.28
N LYS A 34 7.90 16.24 3.53
CA LYS A 34 7.12 16.62 4.71
C LYS A 34 6.97 18.16 4.75
N GLY A 35 5.75 18.66 4.56
CA GLY A 35 5.46 20.10 4.52
C GLY A 35 5.02 20.67 3.17
N GLU A 36 5.02 19.88 2.08
CA GLU A 36 4.43 20.29 0.78
C GLU A 36 2.90 20.19 0.76
N SER A 37 2.22 20.22 1.91
CA SER A 37 0.78 20.45 1.94
C SER A 37 0.55 21.94 1.68
N VAL A 38 -0.06 22.25 0.53
CA VAL A 38 -0.49 23.60 0.12
C VAL A 38 -1.32 24.31 1.21
N ASP A 39 -1.89 23.55 2.15
CA ASP A 39 -2.83 24.01 3.19
C ASP A 39 -2.25 24.09 4.63
N GLY A 40 -0.93 23.96 4.84
CA GLY A 40 -0.31 24.22 6.17
C GLY A 40 -0.60 23.22 7.31
N ARG A 41 -1.36 22.15 7.05
CA ARG A 41 -1.58 21.06 8.02
C ARG A 41 -0.33 20.16 8.11
N PRO A 42 0.09 19.69 9.30
CA PRO A 42 1.21 18.75 9.41
C PRO A 42 0.95 17.54 8.50
N SER A 43 1.75 17.42 7.45
CA SER A 43 1.58 16.37 6.45
C SER A 43 1.86 15.02 7.12
N TYR A 44 0.94 14.07 6.99
CA TYR A 44 1.13 12.71 7.46
C TYR A 44 2.44 12.15 6.87
N PRO A 45 3.14 11.25 7.60
CA PRO A 45 4.32 10.59 7.05
C PRO A 45 3.99 9.94 5.71
N SER A 46 4.84 10.17 4.70
CA SER A 46 4.67 9.63 3.35
C SER A 46 4.55 8.10 3.36
N ILE A 47 5.26 7.45 4.30
CA ILE A 47 5.20 6.01 4.52
C ILE A 47 3.81 5.51 4.96
N VAL A 48 3.09 6.28 5.80
CA VAL A 48 1.73 5.94 6.25
C VAL A 48 0.78 5.97 5.07
N LEU A 49 0.82 7.06 4.30
CA LEU A 49 -0.03 7.22 3.12
C LEU A 49 0.25 6.13 2.07
N PHE A 50 1.52 5.80 1.83
CA PHE A 50 1.87 4.75 0.89
C PHE A 50 1.42 3.36 1.37
N LYS A 51 1.52 3.08 2.67
CA LYS A 51 0.99 1.84 3.23
C LYS A 51 -0.53 1.74 3.10
N MET A 52 -1.27 2.85 3.22
CA MET A 52 -2.72 2.86 2.93
C MET A 52 -3.00 2.55 1.45
N LEU A 53 -2.22 3.09 0.51
CA LEU A 53 -2.31 2.72 -0.91
C LEU A 53 -2.06 1.23 -1.16
N LEU A 54 -1.17 0.62 -0.39
CA LEU A 54 -0.93 -0.83 -0.46
C LEU A 54 -2.13 -1.62 0.06
N ILE A 55 -2.74 -1.18 1.17
CA ILE A 55 -3.97 -1.79 1.70
C ILE A 55 -5.07 -1.74 0.65
N GLU A 56 -5.31 -0.57 0.04
CA GLU A 56 -6.30 -0.41 -1.03
C GLU A 56 -6.07 -1.40 -2.17
N MET A 57 -4.83 -1.51 -2.63
CA MET A 57 -4.47 -2.41 -3.71
C MET A 57 -4.65 -3.89 -3.33
N TRP A 58 -4.32 -4.29 -2.10
CA TRP A 58 -4.39 -5.68 -1.67
C TRP A 58 -5.81 -6.16 -1.39
N TYR A 59 -6.67 -5.26 -0.91
CA TYR A 59 -8.06 -5.58 -0.57
C TYR A 59 -9.08 -5.04 -1.58
N ASP A 60 -8.61 -4.48 -2.69
CA ASP A 60 -9.42 -3.94 -3.79
C ASP A 60 -10.51 -2.97 -3.29
N MET A 61 -10.09 -1.97 -2.50
CA MET A 61 -10.99 -1.01 -1.84
C MET A 61 -10.72 0.43 -2.27
N SER A 62 -11.75 1.27 -2.17
CA SER A 62 -11.67 2.70 -2.43
C SER A 62 -11.01 3.46 -1.27
N ASP A 63 -10.62 4.71 -1.52
CA ASP A 63 -10.01 5.60 -0.52
C ASP A 63 -10.90 5.78 0.72
N VAL A 64 -12.23 5.89 0.53
CA VAL A 64 -13.21 5.97 1.62
C VAL A 64 -13.27 4.66 2.40
N ALA A 65 -13.32 3.52 1.71
CA ALA A 65 -13.34 2.22 2.37
C ALA A 65 -12.01 1.92 3.10
N CYS A 66 -10.88 2.43 2.61
CA CYS A 66 -9.60 2.34 3.30
C CYS A 66 -9.57 3.16 4.58
N GLU A 67 -10.08 4.39 4.53
CA GLU A 67 -10.24 5.25 5.72
C GLU A 67 -11.05 4.53 6.81
N ASP A 68 -12.25 4.05 6.47
CA ASP A 68 -13.12 3.33 7.40
C ASP A 68 -12.46 2.04 7.93
N PHE A 69 -11.82 1.29 7.03
CA PHE A 69 -11.12 0.05 7.40
C PHE A 69 -9.97 0.28 8.40
N VAL A 70 -9.18 1.34 8.20
CA VAL A 70 -8.08 1.69 9.11
C VAL A 70 -8.63 2.22 10.44
N LYS A 71 -9.77 2.93 10.41
CA LYS A 71 -10.44 3.41 11.62
C LYS A 71 -10.86 2.25 12.53
N ASP A 72 -11.42 1.20 11.94
CA ASP A 72 -12.03 0.07 12.67
C ASP A 72 -11.05 -1.09 12.95
N SER A 73 -9.92 -1.16 12.24
CA SER A 73 -8.99 -2.28 12.36
C SER A 73 -7.70 -1.94 13.10
N VAL A 74 -7.59 -2.45 14.33
CA VAL A 74 -6.34 -2.40 15.13
C VAL A 74 -5.14 -2.97 14.36
N SER A 75 -5.32 -4.07 13.62
CA SER A 75 -4.24 -4.66 12.82
C SER A 75 -3.77 -3.74 11.68
N ALA A 76 -4.66 -2.96 11.09
CA ALA A 76 -4.28 -1.98 10.07
C ALA A 76 -3.54 -0.80 10.70
N ARG A 77 -4.00 -0.28 11.85
CA ARG A 77 -3.29 0.77 12.60
C ARG A 77 -1.87 0.37 13.01
N ILE A 78 -1.71 -0.85 13.53
CA ILE A 78 -0.37 -1.40 13.86
C ILE A 78 0.50 -1.49 12.60
N PHE A 79 -0.05 -1.95 11.47
CA PHE A 79 0.69 -2.01 10.21
C PHE A 79 1.15 -0.62 9.72
N LEU A 80 0.32 0.40 9.93
CA LEU A 80 0.63 1.79 9.60
C LEU A 80 1.55 2.47 10.62
N ASP A 81 1.87 1.82 11.73
CA ASP A 81 2.61 2.42 12.86
C ASP A 81 1.89 3.65 13.45
N LEU A 82 0.55 3.54 13.55
CA LEU A 82 -0.32 4.57 14.15
C LEU A 82 -0.81 4.13 15.52
N GLU A 83 -0.76 5.05 16.49
CA GLU A 83 -1.39 4.85 17.79
C GLU A 83 -2.93 4.79 17.65
N LEU A 84 -3.61 4.13 18.61
CA LEU A 84 -5.07 3.98 18.58
C LEU A 84 -5.82 5.32 18.67
N ASN A 85 -5.23 6.30 19.34
CA ASN A 85 -5.76 7.67 19.52
C ASN A 85 -5.28 8.65 18.42
N GLN A 86 -4.34 8.24 17.57
CA GLN A 86 -3.79 9.12 16.53
C GLN A 86 -4.81 9.29 15.39
N PRO A 87 -4.98 10.52 14.86
CA PRO A 87 -5.82 10.74 13.68
C PRO A 87 -5.27 9.96 12.49
N ILE A 88 -6.17 9.44 11.67
CA ILE A 88 -5.85 8.74 10.43
C ILE A 88 -5.97 9.72 9.25
N PRO A 89 -5.22 9.54 8.16
CA PRO A 89 -5.44 10.29 6.93
C PRO A 89 -6.86 10.05 6.41
N ASP A 90 -7.54 11.11 6.01
CA ASP A 90 -8.82 11.01 5.30
C ASP A 90 -8.61 10.56 3.84
N HIS A 91 -9.67 10.05 3.21
CA HIS A 91 -9.67 9.63 1.82
C HIS A 91 -9.14 10.72 0.86
N SER A 92 -9.42 11.99 1.14
CA SER A 92 -8.97 13.12 0.31
C SER A 92 -7.45 13.27 0.35
N THR A 93 -6.83 13.02 1.50
CA THR A 93 -5.38 13.03 1.70
C THR A 93 -4.74 11.88 0.93
N ILE A 94 -5.34 10.69 0.98
CA ILE A 94 -4.86 9.52 0.22
C ILE A 94 -4.91 9.80 -1.29
N SER A 95 -6.03 10.33 -1.78
CA SER A 95 -6.23 10.67 -3.19
C SER A 95 -5.22 11.70 -3.71
N ARG A 96 -5.01 12.79 -2.95
CA ARG A 96 -4.01 13.82 -3.27
C ARG A 96 -2.60 13.24 -3.32
N PHE A 97 -2.24 12.39 -2.35
CA PHE A 97 -0.94 11.75 -2.29
C PHE A 97 -0.72 10.80 -3.49
N ARG A 98 -1.71 9.97 -3.85
CA ARG A 98 -1.64 9.11 -5.03
C ARG A 98 -1.41 9.94 -6.30
N SER A 99 -2.19 11.00 -6.47
CA SER A 99 -2.08 11.91 -7.62
C SER A 99 -0.69 12.53 -7.74
N GLU A 100 -0.11 12.94 -6.61
CA GLU A 100 1.23 13.54 -6.58
C GLU A 100 2.33 12.51 -6.93
N LEU A 101 2.22 11.27 -6.45
CA LEU A 101 3.14 10.19 -6.82
C LEU A 101 3.05 9.81 -8.30
N VAL A 102 1.83 9.80 -8.87
CA VAL A 102 1.61 9.53 -10.30
C VAL A 102 2.20 10.66 -11.15
N ARG A 103 1.92 11.92 -10.79
CA ARG A 103 2.47 13.11 -11.46
C ARG A 103 4.00 13.10 -11.49
N LYS A 104 4.64 12.68 -10.38
CA LYS A 104 6.10 12.54 -10.26
C LYS A 104 6.65 11.22 -10.81
N LYS A 105 5.83 10.39 -11.49
CA LYS A 105 6.18 9.07 -12.04
C LYS A 105 6.85 8.12 -11.03
N ALA A 106 6.50 8.30 -9.75
CA ALA A 106 7.07 7.55 -8.64
C ALA A 106 6.20 6.35 -8.25
N TYR A 107 4.88 6.46 -8.39
CA TYR A 107 3.93 5.44 -7.93
C TYR A 107 4.26 4.04 -8.47
N ASP A 108 4.25 3.85 -9.79
CA ASP A 108 4.54 2.54 -10.39
C ASP A 108 5.97 2.08 -10.14
N ARG A 109 6.92 3.02 -10.07
CA ARG A 109 8.33 2.69 -9.82
C ARG A 109 8.53 2.10 -8.42
N LEU A 110 7.90 2.71 -7.42
CA LEU A 110 7.94 2.22 -6.04
C LEU A 110 7.21 0.89 -5.93
N LEU A 111 6.02 0.79 -6.54
CA LEU A 111 5.23 -0.42 -6.51
C LEU A 111 5.95 -1.62 -7.15
N ARG A 112 6.59 -1.42 -8.31
CA ARG A 112 7.42 -2.45 -8.95
C ARG A 112 8.55 -2.93 -8.05
N LYS A 113 9.20 -2.03 -7.31
CA LYS A 113 10.28 -2.39 -6.38
C LYS A 113 9.75 -3.17 -5.17
N ILE A 114 8.59 -2.80 -4.63
CA ILE A 114 7.91 -3.56 -3.56
C ILE A 114 7.57 -4.97 -4.05
N ASN A 115 6.97 -5.09 -5.23
CA ASN A 115 6.68 -6.39 -5.84
C ASN A 115 7.95 -7.22 -6.04
N LYS A 116 9.06 -6.61 -6.47
CA LYS A 116 10.34 -7.30 -6.61
C LYS A 116 10.89 -7.81 -5.27
N GLN A 117 10.72 -7.06 -4.19
CA GLN A 117 11.11 -7.53 -2.86
C GLN A 117 10.25 -8.72 -2.43
N LEU A 118 8.94 -8.64 -2.62
CA LEU A 118 8.04 -9.76 -2.36
C LEU A 118 8.47 -11.01 -3.17
N GLU A 119 8.67 -10.86 -4.48
CA GLU A 119 9.10 -11.96 -5.35
C GLU A 119 10.46 -12.55 -4.95
N HIS A 120 11.42 -11.72 -4.52
CA HIS A 120 12.73 -12.17 -4.05
C HIS A 120 12.62 -13.10 -2.84
N HIS A 121 11.67 -12.83 -1.95
CA HIS A 121 11.36 -13.68 -0.79
C HIS A 121 10.38 -14.82 -1.13
N GLY A 122 10.16 -15.10 -2.42
CA GLY A 122 9.22 -16.11 -2.89
C GLY A 122 7.76 -15.76 -2.63
N ALA A 123 7.47 -14.55 -2.16
CA ALA A 123 6.14 -14.10 -1.80
C ALA A 123 5.42 -13.47 -3.00
N LYS A 124 4.16 -13.85 -3.21
CA LYS A 124 3.24 -13.11 -4.07
C LYS A 124 2.02 -12.72 -3.25
N VAL A 125 1.63 -11.46 -3.37
CA VAL A 125 0.36 -10.96 -2.80
C VAL A 125 -0.70 -11.08 -3.88
N LYS A 126 -1.72 -11.89 -3.63
CA LYS A 126 -2.92 -11.88 -4.48
C LYS A 126 -3.83 -10.75 -3.99
N LYS A 127 -4.34 -9.94 -4.92
CA LYS A 127 -5.43 -9.01 -4.62
C LYS A 127 -6.65 -9.85 -4.20
N GLY A 128 -7.21 -9.55 -3.04
CA GLY A 128 -8.43 -10.17 -2.54
C GLY A 128 -9.63 -9.26 -2.81
N LYS A 129 -10.72 -9.82 -3.34
CA LYS A 129 -11.99 -9.06 -3.56
C LYS A 129 -12.73 -8.72 -2.26
N THR A 130 -12.32 -9.33 -1.16
CA THR A 130 -12.91 -9.13 0.18
C THR A 130 -11.81 -8.68 1.13
N ILE A 131 -12.16 -7.84 2.11
CA ILE A 131 -11.31 -7.26 3.17
C ILE A 131 -10.55 -8.33 4.02
N VAL A 132 -10.76 -9.61 3.78
CA VAL A 132 -10.11 -10.74 4.47
C VAL A 132 -9.38 -11.71 3.55
N ASP A 133 -9.42 -11.51 2.23
CA ASP A 133 -8.94 -12.51 1.25
C ASP A 133 -7.51 -12.24 0.75
N ALA A 134 -6.93 -11.08 1.09
CA ALA A 134 -5.52 -10.82 0.81
C ALA A 134 -4.65 -11.83 1.56
N SER A 135 -3.80 -12.54 0.82
CA SER A 135 -2.90 -13.55 1.37
C SER A 135 -1.52 -13.47 0.73
N VAL A 136 -0.48 -13.72 1.53
CA VAL A 136 0.90 -13.86 1.06
C VAL A 136 1.21 -15.33 0.87
N THR A 137 1.17 -15.81 -0.37
CA THR A 137 1.65 -17.16 -0.70
C THR A 137 3.16 -17.11 -0.89
N ILE A 138 3.90 -17.94 -0.13
CA ILE A 138 5.32 -18.19 -0.42
C ILE A 138 5.37 -19.38 -1.36
N SER A 139 5.91 -19.19 -2.55
CA SER A 139 6.22 -20.27 -3.48
C SER A 139 7.52 -20.95 -3.03
N PRO A 140 7.54 -22.27 -2.82
CA PRO A 140 8.78 -23.00 -2.55
C PRO A 140 9.71 -23.05 -3.79
N TYR A 141 9.21 -22.64 -4.96
CA TYR A 141 9.98 -22.50 -6.19
C TYR A 141 10.24 -21.02 -6.48
N ALA A 142 11.50 -20.61 -6.47
CA ALA A 142 11.93 -19.29 -6.92
C ALA A 142 11.54 -19.11 -8.40
N PRO A 143 10.83 -18.04 -8.79
CA PRO A 143 10.47 -17.84 -10.19
C PRO A 143 11.71 -17.49 -11.01
N LYS A 144 12.16 -18.43 -11.86
CA LYS A 144 12.96 -18.09 -13.04
C LYS A 144 12.02 -17.47 -14.07
N GLY A 145 12.15 -16.17 -14.32
CA GLY A 145 11.58 -15.53 -15.51
C GLY A 145 10.64 -14.36 -15.25
N LYS A 146 10.77 -13.34 -16.10
CA LYS A 146 10.14 -12.02 -16.08
C LYS A 146 8.61 -12.10 -16.02
N THR A 147 8.00 -11.44 -15.02
CA THR A 147 6.55 -11.16 -15.02
C THR A 147 6.30 -9.91 -15.89
N THR A 148 5.70 -10.11 -17.06
CA THR A 148 5.12 -9.04 -17.88
C THR A 148 3.81 -8.59 -17.22
N TYR A 149 3.64 -7.28 -17.02
CA TYR A 149 2.36 -6.70 -16.65
C TYR A 149 1.64 -6.32 -17.95
N GLU A 150 0.54 -7.01 -18.27
CA GLU A 150 -0.40 -6.53 -19.29
C GLU A 150 -1.10 -5.29 -18.71
N ILE A 151 -0.80 -4.15 -19.31
CA ILE A 151 -1.54 -2.91 -19.11
C ILE A 151 -2.86 -3.14 -19.85
N ALA A 152 -3.98 -3.11 -19.14
CA ALA A 152 -5.28 -3.11 -19.78
C ALA A 152 -5.33 -1.89 -20.71
N GLU A 153 -5.45 -2.13 -22.02
CA GLU A 153 -5.69 -1.07 -22.99
C GLU A 153 -7.02 -0.41 -22.65
N ASP A 154 -6.93 0.87 -22.30
CA ASP A 154 -8.05 1.78 -22.15
C ASP A 154 -8.87 1.73 -23.45
N ARG A 155 -10.17 1.44 -23.35
CA ARG A 155 -11.08 1.53 -24.49
C ARG A 155 -11.08 2.99 -24.95
N ASN A 156 -10.47 3.25 -26.11
CA ASN A 156 -10.82 4.42 -26.91
C ASN A 156 -12.28 4.25 -27.35
N GLU A 157 -13.20 4.99 -26.73
CA GLU A 157 -14.45 5.37 -27.37
C GLU A 157 -14.17 6.61 -28.23
N ASP A 158 -13.71 6.36 -29.45
CA ASP A 158 -13.89 7.25 -30.59
C ASP A 158 -14.43 6.37 -31.73
N ASP A 159 -15.71 6.57 -32.07
CA ASP A 159 -16.23 6.82 -33.42
C ASP A 159 -17.74 6.49 -33.47
N ARG A 160 -18.59 7.53 -33.35
CA ARG A 160 -19.65 7.93 -34.32
C ARG A 160 -20.74 8.82 -33.73
#